data_AF-A0A3B9UQX1-F1
#
_entry.id   AF-A0A3B9UQX1-F1
#
_cell.length_a   1.000
_cell.length_b   1.000
_cell.length_c   1.000
_cell.angle_alpha   90.00
_cell.angle_beta   90.00
_cell.angle_gamma   90.00
#
_symmetry.space_group_name_H-M   'P 1'
#
loop_
_entity.id
_entity.type
_entity.pdbx_description
1 polymer ?
#
loop_
_entity_poly.entity_id
_entity_poly.type
_entity_poly.pdbx_seq_one_letter_code
_entity_poly.pdbx_strand_id
1 'polypeptide(L)'
;MDKVLGLKLGADDYITKPFSLSELTARVQSLIRRYVVLGAVAEKPHCMAFGPLVIDTAHIRVTYNGENVSLTGKEYDLLYFLASNPGQIFTKKQIYQNVWQEDYAYDDNNIMVHIRRL
;
A
#
# COMPACT_ATOMS: atom_id res chain seq x y z
N MET A 1 21.00 35.39 9.14
CA MET A 1 21.31 34.39 8.10
C MET A 1 20.39 34.64 6.91
N ASP A 2 20.95 34.62 5.70
CA ASP A 2 20.22 34.89 4.47
C ASP A 2 19.33 33.70 4.10
N LYS A 3 18.02 33.94 3.88
CA LYS A 3 17.03 32.92 3.48
C LYS A 3 17.51 32.18 2.22
N VAL A 4 18.19 32.91 1.33
CA VAL A 4 18.73 32.39 0.07
C VAL A 4 19.83 31.37 0.33
N LEU A 5 20.68 31.58 1.33
CA LEU A 5 21.74 30.63 1.67
C LEU A 5 21.15 29.32 2.21
N GLY A 6 20.15 29.38 3.09
CA GLY A 6 19.49 28.19 3.63
C GLY A 6 18.87 27.32 2.53
N LEU A 7 18.19 27.96 1.56
CA LEU A 7 17.62 27.25 0.41
C LEU A 7 18.70 26.65 -0.49
N LYS A 8 19.80 27.39 -0.74
CA LYS A 8 20.94 26.88 -1.54
C LYS A 8 21.67 25.71 -0.90
N LEU A 9 21.63 25.60 0.43
CA LEU A 9 22.19 24.48 1.19
C LEU A 9 21.25 23.25 1.22
N GLY A 10 20.10 23.31 0.56
CA GLY A 10 19.19 22.18 0.39
C GLY A 10 17.97 22.19 1.32
N ALA A 11 17.64 23.32 1.94
CA ALA A 11 16.35 23.43 2.64
C ALA A 11 15.18 23.52 1.64
N ASP A 12 14.12 22.74 1.88
CA ASP A 12 12.90 22.75 1.05
C ASP A 12 12.03 24.00 1.25
N ASP A 13 12.08 24.60 2.45
CA ASP A 13 11.44 25.87 2.77
C ASP A 13 12.22 26.58 3.90
N TYR A 14 12.04 27.89 4.03
CA TYR A 14 12.69 28.69 5.06
C TYR A 14 11.75 29.76 5.61
N ILE A 15 11.64 29.84 6.94
CA ILE A 15 10.82 30.84 7.63
C ILE A 15 11.62 31.56 8.71
N THR A 16 11.53 32.89 8.74
CA THR A 16 12.20 33.73 9.75
C THR A 16 11.27 34.08 10.88
N LYS A 17 11.81 34.22 12.10
CA LYS A 17 11.07 34.79 13.23
C LYS A 17 10.88 36.32 13.06
N PRO A 18 9.82 36.91 13.64
CA PRO A 18 8.67 36.22 14.24
C PRO A 18 7.73 35.65 13.15
N PHE A 19 7.14 34.49 13.40
CA PHE A 19 6.15 33.86 12.50
C PHE A 19 4.89 33.46 13.27
N SER A 20 3.80 33.26 12.55
CA SER A 20 2.54 32.76 13.11
C SER A 20 2.46 31.23 13.02
N LEU A 21 1.71 30.60 13.93
CA LEU A 21 1.48 29.15 13.89
C LEU A 21 0.70 28.73 12.64
N SER A 22 -0.21 29.58 12.16
CA SER A 22 -0.97 29.36 10.93
C SER A 22 -0.07 29.33 9.70
N GLU A 23 0.90 30.24 9.62
CA GLU A 23 1.86 30.28 8.51
C GLU A 23 2.74 29.01 8.49
N LEU A 24 3.25 28.61 9.65
CA LEU A 24 4.05 27.39 9.77
C LEU A 24 3.23 26.15 9.33
N THR A 25 2.00 26.02 9.85
CA THR A 25 1.11 24.91 9.52
C THR A 25 0.81 24.84 8.02
N ALA A 26 0.48 25.98 7.40
CA ALA A 26 0.18 26.05 5.98
C ALA A 26 1.38 25.62 5.10
N ARG A 27 2.60 26.02 5.49
CA ARG A 27 3.84 25.64 4.79
C ARG A 27 4.14 24.15 4.92
N VAL A 28 4.04 23.59 6.13
CA VAL A 28 4.19 22.14 6.37
C VAL A 28 3.20 21.34 5.53
N GLN A 29 1.92 21.70 5.56
CA GLN A 29 0.90 21.04 4.76
C GLN A 29 1.19 21.15 3.25
N SER A 30 1.69 22.30 2.79
CA SER A 30 2.06 22.48 1.39
C SER A 30 3.25 21.62 0.96
N LEU A 31 4.24 21.41 1.83
CA LEU A 31 5.38 20.54 1.56
C LEU A 31 4.96 19.08 1.52
N ILE A 32 4.16 18.62 2.49
CA ILE A 32 3.60 17.26 2.51
C ILE A 32 2.77 17.01 1.25
N ARG A 33 1.87 17.93 0.86
CA ARG A 33 1.07 17.78 -0.36
C ARG A 33 1.95 17.71 -1.60
N ARG A 34 3.00 18.53 -1.71
CA ARG A 34 3.96 18.45 -2.83
C ARG A 34 4.65 17.10 -2.88
N TYR A 35 5.09 16.59 -1.74
CA TYR A 35 5.68 15.26 -1.65
C TYR A 35 4.71 14.15 -2.07
N VAL A 36 3.44 14.22 -1.62
CA VAL A 36 2.42 13.22 -1.97
C VAL A 36 2.02 13.29 -3.44
N VAL A 37 1.88 14.50 -4.00
CA VAL A 37 1.43 14.70 -5.38
C VAL A 37 2.56 14.47 -6.39
N LEU A 38 3.78 14.93 -6.11
CA LEU A 38 4.94 14.75 -6.99
C LEU A 38 5.64 13.40 -6.78
N GLY A 39 5.62 12.88 -5.56
CA GLY A 39 6.06 11.54 -5.22
C GLY A 39 4.93 10.53 -5.36
N ALA A 40 4.06 10.69 -6.37
CA ALA A 40 2.94 9.82 -6.66
C ALA A 40 3.40 8.36 -6.56
N VAL A 41 3.14 7.75 -5.41
CA VAL A 41 2.75 6.35 -5.36
C VAL A 41 1.54 6.36 -6.28
N ALA A 42 1.74 5.93 -7.52
CA ALA A 42 0.68 5.81 -8.50
C ALA A 42 -0.54 5.28 -7.76
N GLU A 43 -1.70 5.95 -7.90
CA GLU A 43 -2.96 5.41 -7.39
C GLU A 43 -2.92 3.92 -7.68
N LYS A 44 -2.91 3.10 -6.62
CA LYS A 44 -2.74 1.65 -6.80
C LYS A 44 -3.79 1.27 -7.82
N PRO A 45 -3.39 0.70 -8.97
CA PRO A 45 -4.34 0.47 -10.03
C PRO A 45 -5.49 -0.33 -9.43
N HIS A 46 -6.71 0.17 -9.61
CA HIS A 46 -7.93 -0.47 -9.10
C HIS A 46 -8.12 -1.88 -9.71
N CYS A 47 -7.24 -2.28 -10.63
CA CYS A 47 -7.22 -3.55 -11.31
C CYS A 47 -5.78 -4.08 -11.39
N MET A 48 -5.56 -5.33 -10.97
CA MET A 48 -4.28 -6.03 -11.10
C MET A 48 -4.45 -7.19 -12.08
N ALA A 49 -3.60 -7.27 -13.11
CA ALA A 49 -3.71 -8.29 -14.16
C ALA A 49 -2.46 -9.18 -14.21
N PHE A 50 -2.66 -10.50 -14.18
CA PHE A 50 -1.63 -11.53 -14.25
C PHE A 50 -2.03 -12.55 -15.32
N GLY A 51 -1.76 -12.23 -16.58
CA GLY A 51 -2.21 -13.02 -17.72
C GLY A 51 -3.75 -13.14 -17.72
N PRO A 52 -4.32 -14.35 -17.62
CA PRO A 52 -5.77 -14.54 -17.61
C PRO A 52 -6.45 -14.15 -16.28
N LEU A 53 -5.69 -13.96 -15.21
CA LEU A 53 -6.21 -13.58 -13.89
C LEU A 53 -6.31 -12.05 -13.77
N VAL A 54 -7.48 -11.55 -13.36
CA VAL A 54 -7.71 -10.13 -13.13
C VAL A 54 -8.37 -9.93 -11.76
N ILE A 55 -7.79 -9.05 -10.94
CA ILE A 55 -8.28 -8.69 -9.60
C ILE A 55 -8.70 -7.23 -9.63
N ASP A 56 -10.00 -6.97 -9.58
CA ASP A 56 -10.59 -5.65 -9.38
C ASP A 56 -10.69 -5.38 -7.87
N THR A 57 -9.82 -4.48 -7.40
CA THR A 57 -9.69 -4.15 -5.98
C THR A 57 -10.74 -3.15 -5.51
N ALA A 58 -11.35 -2.40 -6.43
CA ALA A 58 -12.42 -1.46 -6.10
C ALA A 58 -13.75 -2.20 -5.83
N HIS A 59 -14.00 -3.30 -6.56
CA HIS A 59 -15.23 -4.09 -6.43
C HIS A 59 -15.04 -5.43 -5.71
N ILE A 60 -13.83 -5.74 -5.24
CA ILE A 60 -13.48 -7.03 -4.59
C ILE A 60 -13.90 -8.19 -5.51
N ARG A 61 -13.47 -8.13 -6.77
CA ARG A 61 -13.87 -9.10 -7.80
C ARG A 61 -12.66 -9.73 -8.46
N VAL A 62 -12.71 -11.04 -8.64
CA VAL A 62 -11.64 -11.79 -9.30
C VAL A 62 -12.21 -12.49 -10.52
N THR A 63 -11.53 -12.38 -11.66
CA THR A 63 -11.89 -13.11 -12.87
C THR A 63 -10.69 -13.91 -13.39
N TYR A 64 -10.97 -15.07 -13.98
CA TYR A 64 -9.97 -15.90 -14.66
C TYR A 64 -10.50 -16.24 -16.04
N ASN A 65 -9.74 -15.92 -17.10
CA ASN A 65 -10.21 -16.02 -18.49
C ASN A 65 -11.54 -15.26 -18.74
N GLY A 66 -11.75 -14.16 -18.02
CA GLY A 66 -12.99 -13.35 -18.12
C GLY A 66 -14.19 -13.91 -17.36
N GLU A 67 -14.08 -15.10 -16.74
CA GLU A 67 -15.14 -15.67 -15.91
C GLU A 67 -14.95 -15.30 -14.44
N ASN A 68 -16.04 -15.04 -13.72
CA ASN A 68 -16.00 -14.64 -12.32
C ASN A 68 -15.62 -15.81 -11.41
N VAL A 69 -14.62 -15.62 -10.56
CA VAL A 69 -14.16 -16.62 -9.58
C VAL A 69 -14.75 -16.28 -8.22
N SER A 70 -15.56 -17.19 -7.67
CA SER A 70 -16.13 -17.03 -6.33
C SER A 70 -15.12 -17.41 -5.25
N LEU A 71 -14.66 -16.41 -4.50
CA LEU A 71 -13.75 -16.57 -3.37
C LEU A 71 -14.46 -16.16 -2.07
N THR A 72 -14.11 -16.82 -0.97
CA THR A 72 -14.42 -16.33 0.38
C THR A 72 -13.57 -15.09 0.68
N GLY A 73 -13.94 -14.30 1.70
CA GLY A 73 -13.18 -13.10 2.09
C GLY A 73 -11.70 -13.39 2.34
N LYS A 74 -11.39 -14.48 3.07
CA LYS A 74 -9.98 -14.85 3.35
C LYS A 74 -9.21 -15.34 2.14
N GLU A 75 -9.86 -15.98 1.18
CA GLU A 75 -9.21 -16.37 -0.08
C GLU A 75 -8.92 -15.15 -0.95
N TYR A 76 -9.84 -14.19 -1.00
CA TYR A 76 -9.59 -12.92 -1.66
C TYR A 76 -8.42 -12.17 -1.01
N ASP A 77 -8.43 -12.03 0.32
CA ASP A 77 -7.37 -11.33 1.06
C ASP A 77 -6.01 -11.98 0.82
N LEU A 78 -5.95 -13.32 0.83
CA LEU A 78 -4.74 -14.08 0.54
C LEU A 78 -4.25 -13.85 -0.89
N LEU A 79 -5.14 -13.96 -1.88
CA LEU A 79 -4.80 -13.75 -3.28
C LEU A 79 -4.31 -12.31 -3.52
N TYR A 80 -5.02 -11.32 -2.97
CA TYR A 80 -4.66 -9.91 -3.06
C TYR A 80 -3.31 -9.63 -2.39
N PHE A 81 -3.02 -10.23 -1.23
CA PHE A 81 -1.73 -10.10 -0.55
C PHE A 81 -0.58 -10.63 -1.42
N LEU A 82 -0.74 -11.82 -2.02
CA LEU A 82 0.27 -12.40 -2.90
C LEU A 82 0.43 -11.59 -4.19
N ALA A 83 -0.68 -11.19 -4.81
CA ALA A 83 -0.69 -10.36 -6.01
C ALA A 83 -0.04 -8.99 -5.79
N SER A 84 -0.20 -8.40 -4.60
CA SER A 84 0.41 -7.11 -4.22
C SER A 84 1.92 -7.19 -4.00
N ASN A 85 2.48 -8.40 -3.87
CA ASN A 85 3.88 -8.64 -3.58
C ASN A 85 4.50 -9.66 -4.57
N PRO A 86 4.47 -9.40 -5.89
CA PRO A 86 4.90 -10.36 -6.89
C PRO A 86 6.40 -10.67 -6.76
N GLY A 87 6.74 -11.95 -6.91
CA GLY A 87 8.13 -12.43 -6.85
C GLY A 87 8.75 -12.53 -5.45
N GLN A 88 8.01 -12.17 -4.40
CA GLN A 88 8.47 -12.31 -3.02
C GLN A 88 8.05 -13.66 -2.42
N ILE A 89 8.96 -14.27 -1.65
CA ILE A 89 8.70 -15.53 -0.95
C ILE A 89 8.31 -15.21 0.49
N PHE A 90 7.16 -15.75 0.93
CA PHE A 90 6.66 -15.58 2.29
C PHE A 90 6.61 -16.90 3.05
N THR A 91 7.00 -16.85 4.33
CA THR A 91 6.78 -17.95 5.28
C THR A 91 5.31 -18.03 5.67
N LYS A 92 4.86 -19.21 6.12
CA LYS A 92 3.50 -19.42 6.65
C LYS A 92 3.12 -18.38 7.71
N LYS A 93 4.05 -18.08 8.62
CA LYS A 93 3.89 -17.07 9.67
C LYS A 93 3.66 -15.67 9.10
N GLN A 94 4.45 -15.26 8.10
CA GLN A 94 4.28 -13.95 7.46
C GLN A 94 2.94 -13.83 6.75
N ILE A 95 2.51 -14.86 6.01
CA ILE A 95 1.19 -14.86 5.36
C ILE A 95 0.09 -14.69 6.40
N TYR A 96 0.13 -15.44 7.50
CA TYR A 96 -0.86 -15.33 8.56
C TYR A 96 -0.95 -13.92 9.14
N GLN A 97 0.18 -13.37 9.57
CA GLN A 97 0.21 -12.05 10.20
C GLN A 97 -0.28 -10.94 9.26
N ASN A 98 -0.06 -11.08 7.96
CA ASN A 98 -0.51 -10.07 6.99
C ASN A 98 -1.96 -10.25 6.54
N VAL A 99 -2.48 -11.48 6.44
CA VAL A 99 -3.83 -11.77 5.92
C VAL A 99 -4.87 -11.90 7.04
N TRP A 100 -4.49 -12.47 8.19
CA TRP A 100 -5.34 -12.58 9.37
C TRP A 100 -5.20 -11.40 10.33
N GLN A 101 -4.12 -10.62 10.27
CA GLN A 101 -3.88 -9.48 11.16
C GLN A 101 -3.87 -9.86 12.65
N GLU A 102 -3.46 -11.09 12.93
CA GLU A 102 -3.40 -11.69 14.26
C GLU A 102 -2.02 -12.28 14.53
N ASP A 103 -1.68 -12.44 15.81
CA ASP A 103 -0.48 -13.14 16.21
C ASP A 103 -0.56 -14.61 15.80
N TYR A 104 0.53 -15.12 15.22
CA TYR A 104 0.58 -16.48 14.70
C TYR A 104 0.44 -17.50 15.83
N ALA A 105 -0.74 -18.08 15.97
CA ALA A 105 -0.97 -19.28 16.76
C ALA A 105 -0.25 -20.45 16.06
N TYR A 106 0.77 -20.99 16.73
CA TYR A 106 1.57 -22.10 16.21
C TYR A 106 0.63 -23.27 15.84
N ASP A 107 0.77 -23.82 14.62
CA ASP A 107 0.00 -24.95 14.06
C ASP A 107 -1.33 -24.66 13.33
N ASP A 108 -1.54 -23.44 12.83
CA ASP A 108 -2.79 -23.17 12.11
C ASP A 108 -2.78 -23.74 10.66
N ASN A 109 -3.28 -24.96 10.46
CA ASN A 109 -3.40 -25.60 9.15
C ASN A 109 -4.41 -24.90 8.21
N ASN A 110 -5.19 -23.95 8.73
CA ASN A 110 -6.20 -23.21 7.99
C ASN A 110 -5.64 -22.50 6.74
N ILE A 111 -4.45 -21.91 6.84
CA ILE A 111 -3.79 -21.22 5.72
C ILE A 111 -3.52 -22.18 4.54
N MET A 112 -3.09 -23.40 4.82
CA MET A 112 -2.73 -24.37 3.77
C MET A 112 -3.96 -24.84 3.00
N VAL A 113 -5.14 -24.86 3.64
CA VAL A 113 -6.42 -25.17 2.96
C VAL A 113 -6.76 -24.07 1.96
N HIS A 114 -6.63 -22.81 2.35
CA HIS A 114 -6.86 -21.67 1.46
C HIS A 114 -5.85 -21.63 0.31
N ILE A 115 -4.56 -21.88 0.58
CA ILE A 115 -3.52 -21.96 -0.47
C ILE A 115 -3.82 -23.09 -1.45
N ARG A 116 -4.25 -24.26 -0.97
CA ARG A 116 -4.56 -25.41 -1.84
C ARG A 116 -5.76 -25.16 -2.75
N ARG A 117 -6.73 -24.37 -2.29
CA ARG A 117 -7.94 -24.08 -3.05
C ARG A 117 -7.71 -23.02 -4.13
N LEU A 118 -6.83 -22.05 -3.88
CA LEU A 118 -6.36 -21.07 -4.87
C LEU A 118 -5.42 -21.73 -5.90
#